data_AF-A0A943K390-F1
#
_entry.id   AF-A0A943K390-F1
#
_cell.length_a   1.000
_cell.length_b   1.000
_cell.length_c   1.000
_cell.angle_alpha   90.00
_cell.angle_beta   90.00
_cell.angle_gamma   90.00
#
_symmetry.space_group_name_H-M   'P 1'
#
loop_
_entity.id
_entity.type
_entity.pdbx_description
1 polymer ?
#
loop_
_entity_poly.entity_id
_entity_poly.type
_entity_poly.pdbx_seq_one_letter_code
_entity_poly.pdbx_strand_id
1 'polypeptide(L)' 'MVGKIEKEHGKRYRKLLENIKNNTVFEKPSKVLRECSNCGHTIDSYKAPEPCPFCLYLKAYFFMKASNF' A
#
# COMPACT_ATOMS: atom_id res chain seq x y z
N MET A 1 21.62 -18.23 8.66
CA MET A 1 20.72 -18.39 7.50
C MET A 1 19.34 -18.76 8.03
N VAL A 2 18.24 -18.45 7.33
CA VAL A 2 16.83 -18.52 7.81
C VAL A 2 16.46 -17.50 8.89
N GLY A 3 17.10 -17.50 10.07
CA GLY A 3 16.70 -16.61 11.18
C GLY A 3 16.72 -15.10 10.85
N LYS A 4 17.63 -14.66 9.96
CA LYS A 4 17.64 -13.27 9.45
C LYS A 4 16.43 -12.97 8.56
N ILE A 5 15.98 -13.93 7.75
CA ILE A 5 14.84 -13.77 6.84
C ILE A 5 13.54 -13.67 7.64
N GLU A 6 13.35 -14.57 8.61
CA GLU A 6 12.13 -14.55 9.44
C GLU A 6 12.03 -13.29 10.31
N LYS A 7 13.18 -12.69 10.68
CA LYS A 7 13.20 -11.37 11.34
C LYS A 7 12.62 -10.28 10.44
N GLU A 8 12.94 -10.29 9.15
CA GLU A 8 12.39 -9.34 8.18
C GLU A 8 10.91 -9.60 7.88
N HIS A 9 10.49 -10.87 7.76
CA HIS A 9 9.08 -11.22 7.67
C HIS A 9 8.29 -10.67 8.87
N GLY A 10 8.78 -10.91 10.09
CA GLY A 10 8.14 -10.43 11.31
C GLY A 10 8.06 -8.89 11.37
N LYS A 11 9.09 -8.18 10.90
CA LYS A 11 9.05 -6.71 10.79
C LYS A 11 7.98 -6.25 9.82
N ARG A 12 7.90 -6.86 8.62
CA ARG A 12 6.88 -6.54 7.62
C ARG A 12 5.47 -6.76 8.17
N TYR A 13 5.20 -7.91 8.80
CA TYR A 13 3.88 -8.22 9.34
C TYR A 13 3.48 -7.27 10.47
N ARG A 14 4.41 -6.93 11.38
CA ARG A 14 4.14 -5.92 12.42
C ARG A 14 3.78 -4.56 11.83
N LYS A 15 4.48 -4.14 10.77
CA LYS A 15 4.19 -2.87 10.09
C LYS A 15 2.82 -2.89 9.41
N LEU A 16 2.45 -3.98 8.76
CA LEU A 16 1.12 -4.14 8.16
C LEU A 16 0.02 -4.12 9.23
N LEU A 17 0.23 -4.82 10.35
CA LEU A 17 -0.69 -4.81 11.48
C LEU A 17 -0.88 -3.41 12.07
N GLU A 18 0.21 -2.65 12.24
CA GLU A 18 0.17 -1.26 12.69
C GLU A 18 -0.65 -0.39 11.72
N ASN A 19 -0.46 -0.56 10.40
CA ASN A 19 -1.23 0.18 9.41
C ASN A 19 -2.73 -0.13 9.50
N ILE A 20 -3.10 -1.39 9.76
CA ILE A 20 -4.50 -1.79 9.96
C ILE A 20 -5.06 -1.14 11.23
N LYS A 21 -4.37 -1.28 12.37
CA LYS A 21 -4.81 -0.72 13.66
C LYS A 21 -5.01 0.81 13.60
N ASN A 22 -4.16 1.49 12.83
CA ASN A 22 -4.19 2.94 12.69
C ASN A 22 -5.01 3.42 11.49
N ASN A 23 -5.70 2.53 10.75
CA ASN A 23 -6.44 2.86 9.52
C ASN A 23 -5.59 3.59 8.44
N THR A 24 -4.28 3.34 8.40
CA THR A 24 -3.33 3.99 7.47
C THR A 24 -2.91 3.10 6.29
N VAL A 25 -3.67 2.03 6.01
CA VAL A 25 -3.44 1.17 4.84
C VAL A 25 -3.67 1.97 3.55
N PHE A 26 -4.84 2.62 3.47
CA PHE A 26 -5.27 3.39 2.31
C PHE A 26 -5.22 4.90 2.51
N GLU A 27 -4.77 5.37 3.68
CA GLU A 27 -4.65 6.79 4.04
C GLU A 27 -3.27 7.08 4.63
N LYS A 28 -2.69 8.23 4.29
CA LYS A 28 -1.42 8.72 4.86
C LYS A 28 -1.54 10.21 5.22
N PRO A 29 -0.75 10.69 6.20
CA PRO A 29 -0.77 12.09 6.62
C PRO A 29 -0.22 13.05 5.55
N SER A 30 0.63 12.54 4.65
CA SER A 30 1.10 13.25 3.46
C SER A 30 0.57 12.58 2.20
N LYS A 31 0.48 13.34 1.10
CA LYS A 31 0.23 12.73 -0.21
C LYS A 31 1.38 11.79 -0.55
N VAL A 32 1.02 10.65 -1.14
CA VAL A 32 1.95 9.66 -1.65
C VAL A 32 1.47 9.22 -3.02
N LEU A 33 2.41 8.88 -3.89
CA LEU A 33 2.10 8.29 -5.18
C LEU A 33 1.60 6.86 -4.97
N ARG A 34 0.33 6.63 -5.32
CA ARG A 34 -0.32 5.32 -5.21
C ARG A 34 -0.51 4.74 -6.60
N GLU A 35 -0.38 3.43 -6.72
CA GLU A 35 -0.54 2.68 -7.97
C GLU A 35 -1.59 1.59 -7.79
N CYS A 36 -2.45 1.41 -8.78
CA CYS A 36 -3.41 0.31 -8.82
C CYS A 36 -2.72 -0.96 -9.34
N SER A 37 -2.69 -2.02 -8.55
CA SER A 37 -2.10 -3.31 -8.94
C SER A 37 -2.89 -4.06 -10.01
N ASN A 38 -4.12 -3.63 -10.29
CA ASN A 38 -4.94 -4.22 -11.34
C ASN A 38 -4.64 -3.65 -12.74
N CYS A 39 -4.45 -2.33 -12.86
CA CYS A 39 -4.34 -1.67 -14.17
C CYS A 39 -3.18 -0.68 -14.31
N GLY A 40 -2.38 -0.46 -13.26
CA GLY A 40 -1.24 0.45 -13.28
C GLY A 40 -1.58 1.94 -13.15
N HIS A 41 -2.85 2.33 -12.98
CA HIS A 41 -3.21 3.73 -12.77
C HIS A 41 -2.52 4.31 -11.53
N THR A 42 -1.83 5.45 -11.68
CA THR A 42 -1.16 6.16 -10.60
C THR A 42 -1.87 7.45 -10.22
N ILE A 43 -1.96 7.73 -8.91
CA ILE A 43 -2.55 8.95 -8.35
C ILE A 43 -1.75 9.47 -7.16
N ASP A 44 -1.49 10.77 -7.09
CA ASP A 44 -0.89 11.41 -5.91
C ASP A 44 -2.00 11.86 -4.94
N SER A 45 -2.16 11.14 -3.83
CA SER A 45 -3.28 11.35 -2.93
C SER A 45 -2.98 10.94 -1.49
N TYR A 46 -3.60 11.63 -0.54
CA TYR A 46 -3.64 11.22 0.88
C TYR A 46 -4.36 9.87 1.02
N LYS A 47 -5.45 9.66 0.26
CA LYS A 47 -6.35 8.49 0.30
C LYS A 47 -6.40 7.73 -1.03
N ALA A 48 -6.44 6.40 -1.01
CA ALA A 48 -6.77 5.62 -2.20
C ALA A 48 -8.24 5.84 -2.62
N PRO A 49 -8.53 5.93 -3.93
CA PRO A 49 -9.90 6.09 -4.41
C PRO A 49 -10.71 4.79 -4.26
N GLU A 50 -12.02 4.93 -4.07
CA GLU A 50 -12.97 3.82 -4.00
C GLU A 50 -14.19 4.13 -4.87
N PRO A 51 -14.31 3.54 -6.08
CA PRO A 51 -13.40 2.59 -6.74
C PRO A 51 -12.22 3.26 -7.49
N CYS A 52 -11.34 2.46 -8.10
CA CYS A 52 -10.36 2.95 -9.08
C CYS A 52 -11.07 3.65 -10.25
N PRO A 53 -10.70 4.89 -10.63
CA PRO A 53 -11.41 5.62 -11.67
C PRO A 53 -11.20 5.07 -13.10
N PHE A 54 -10.25 4.14 -13.28
CA PHE A 54 -9.93 3.56 -14.60
C PHE A 54 -10.52 2.17 -14.78
N CYS A 55 -10.23 1.25 -13.85
CA CYS A 55 -10.67 -0.15 -13.98
C CYS A 55 -11.90 -0.48 -13.12
N LEU A 56 -12.35 0.44 -12.27
CA LEU A 56 -13.52 0.28 -11.38
C LEU A 56 -13.35 -0.81 -10.31
N TYR A 57 -12.15 -1.37 -10.12
CA TYR A 57 -11.87 -2.29 -9.03
C TYR A 57 -11.73 -1.56 -7.68
N LEU A 58 -11.97 -2.32 -6.61
CA LEU A 58 -11.97 -1.85 -5.24
C LEU A 58 -10.66 -1.17 -4.84
N LYS A 59 -10.74 -0.27 -3.85
CA LYS A 59 -9.55 0.42 -3.28
C LYS A 59 -8.45 -0.53 -2.81
N ALA A 60 -8.80 -1.79 -2.51
CA ALA A 60 -7.89 -2.84 -2.09
C ALA A 60 -6.73 -3.09 -3.07
N TYR A 61 -6.87 -2.69 -4.33
CA TYR A 61 -5.83 -2.78 -5.34
C TYR A 61 -4.81 -1.63 -5.31
N PHE A 62 -5.00 -0.60 -4.49
CA PHE A 62 -4.03 0.49 -4.40
C PHE A 62 -2.94 0.23 -3.36
N PHE A 63 -1.69 0.44 -3.77
CA PHE A 63 -0.51 0.39 -2.91
C PHE A 63 0.38 1.61 -3.16
N MET A 64 1.35 1.88 -2.27
CA MET A 64 2.34 2.94 -2.51
C MET A 64 3.28 2.51 -3.64
N LYS A 65 3.47 3.35 -4.66
CA LYS A 65 4.34 3.02 -5.79
C LYS A 65 5.77 2.81 -5.31
N ALA A 66 6.35 1.67 -5.67
CA ALA A 66 7.75 1.38 -5.41
C ALA A 66 8.64 2.31 -6.26
N SER A 67 9.74 2.79 -5.70
CA SER A 67 10.71 3.66 -6.38
C SER A 67 12.09 3.02 -6.53
N ASN A 68 12.26 1.78 -6.05
CA ASN A 68 13.50 1.04 -6.02
C ASN A 68 13.53 -0.01 -7.14
N PHE A 69 13.97 0.42 -8.33
CA PHE A 69 14.16 -0.44 -9.51
C PHE A 69 15.64 -0.69 -9.75
#